data_AF-A0A8T7CR01-F1
#
_entry.id   AF-A0A8T7CR01-F1
#
_cell.length_a   1.000
_cell.length_b   1.000
_cell.length_c   1.000
_cell.angle_alpha   90.00
_cell.angle_beta   90.00
_cell.angle_gamma   90.00
#
_symmetry.space_group_name_H-M   'P 1'
#
loop_
_entity.id
_entity.type
_entity.pdbx_description
1 polymer ?
#
loop_
_entity_poly.entity_id
_entity_poly.type
_entity_poly.pdbx_seq_one_letter_code
_entity_poly.pdbx_strand_id
1 'polypeptide(L)' 'MERRTFLKGSMAGSAVAVAVGAGLLTPQSVLAAWPKAAFDAKGVDSTMTALLGSKDSAASKDIKIKAPDIAENGAVVP' A
#
# COMPACT_ATOMS: atom_id res chain seq x y z
N MET A 1 4.00 20.32 42.89
CA MET A 1 4.24 19.66 41.58
C MET A 1 3.02 18.87 41.11
N GLU A 2 2.33 18.15 42.00
CA GLU A 2 1.05 17.43 41.79
C GLU A 2 0.03 18.12 40.86
N ARG A 3 -0.34 19.38 41.14
CA ARG A 3 -1.37 20.12 40.38
C ARG A 3 -0.98 20.39 38.91
N ARG A 4 0.31 20.66 38.67
CA ARG A 4 0.85 20.92 37.33
C ARG A 4 0.92 19.63 36.51
N THR A 5 1.23 18.51 37.16
CA THR A 5 1.21 17.19 36.53
C THR A 5 -0.21 16.76 36.18
N PHE A 6 -1.17 16.98 37.08
CA PHE A 6 -2.58 16.70 36.84
C PHE A 6 -3.13 17.48 35.63
N LEU A 7 -2.92 18.81 35.58
CA LEU A 7 -3.38 19.63 34.44
C LEU A 7 -2.78 19.18 33.10
N LYS A 8 -1.48 18.84 33.08
CA LYS A 8 -0.82 18.34 31.87
C LYS A 8 -1.37 16.98 31.43
N GLY A 9 -1.62 16.08 32.39
CA GLY A 9 -2.22 14.78 32.12
C GLY A 9 -3.63 14.88 31.55
N SER A 10 -4.47 15.75 32.11
CA SER A 10 -5.84 15.98 31.63
C SER A 10 -5.88 16.62 30.23
N MET A 11 -4.99 17.58 29.94
CA MET A 11 -4.89 18.20 28.61
C MET A 11 -4.38 17.20 27.56
N ALA A 12 -3.38 16.39 27.89
CA ALA A 12 -2.89 15.35 26.97
C ALA A 12 -3.94 14.26 26.73
N GLY A 13 -4.63 13.80 27.79
CA GLY A 13 -5.66 12.77 27.68
C GLY A 13 -6.87 13.22 26.85
N SER A 14 -7.31 14.47 27.01
CA SER A 14 -8.40 15.03 26.19
C SER A 14 -8.01 15.17 24.72
N ALA A 15 -6.79 15.62 24.41
CA ALA A 15 -6.30 15.69 23.03
C ALA A 15 -6.26 14.31 22.35
N VAL A 16 -5.83 13.28 23.08
CA VAL A 16 -5.82 11.88 22.58
C VAL A 16 -7.23 11.37 22.36
N ALA A 17 -8.17 11.61 23.28
CA ALA A 17 -9.56 11.20 23.12
C ALA A 17 -10.22 11.83 21.89
N VAL A 18 -9.94 13.12 21.62
CA VAL A 18 -10.41 13.80 20.40
C VAL A 18 -9.76 13.20 19.16
N ALA A 19 -8.46 12.90 19.18
CA ALA A 19 -7.78 12.27 18.05
C ALA A 19 -8.33 10.86 17.74
N VAL A 20 -8.66 10.06 18.76
CA VAL A 20 -9.34 8.76 18.60
C VAL A 20 -10.73 8.94 18.01
N GLY A 21 -11.54 9.83 18.58
CA GLY A 21 -12.92 10.09 18.13
C GLY A 21 -12.99 10.68 16.72
N ALA A 22 -11.98 11.44 16.31
CA ALA A 22 -11.83 11.97 14.95
C ALA A 22 -11.25 10.96 13.95
N GLY A 23 -10.96 9.72 14.37
CA GLY A 23 -10.36 8.69 13.52
C GLY A 23 -8.89 8.94 13.17
N LEU A 24 -8.24 9.94 13.78
CA LEU A 24 -6.84 10.30 13.52
C LEU A 24 -5.85 9.23 14.01
N LEU A 25 -6.27 8.32 14.89
CA LEU A 25 -5.49 7.13 15.27
C LEU A 25 -5.81 5.88 14.44
N THR A 26 -6.70 5.97 13.45
CA THR A 26 -6.88 4.90 12.46
C THR A 26 -5.94 5.15 11.28
N PRO A 27 -4.93 4.28 11.11
CA PRO A 27 -5.02 3.35 9.98
C PRO A 27 -4.40 2.00 10.35
N GLN A 28 -5.21 1.06 10.86
CA GLN A 28 -4.69 -0.25 11.30
C GLN A 28 -4.80 -1.36 10.25
N SER A 29 -5.50 -1.14 9.14
CA SER A 29 -5.46 -2.04 8.00
C SER A 29 -4.50 -1.47 6.97
N VAL A 30 -3.22 -1.84 7.06
CA VAL A 30 -2.43 -1.94 5.84
C VAL A 30 -3.08 -3.08 5.08
N LEU A 31 -3.98 -2.72 4.16
CA LEU A 31 -4.92 -3.63 3.53
C LEU A 31 -4.12 -4.68 2.75
N ALA A 32 -3.90 -5.83 3.37
CA ALA A 32 -3.69 -7.10 2.68
C ALA A 32 -4.95 -7.53 1.91
N ALA A 33 -5.75 -6.56 1.44
CA ALA A 33 -6.91 -6.79 0.62
C ALA A 33 -6.39 -7.27 -0.72
N TRP A 34 -6.73 -8.52 -1.04
CA TRP A 34 -6.43 -9.11 -2.32
C TRP A 34 -6.98 -8.21 -3.44
N PRO A 35 -6.14 -7.77 -4.41
CA PRO A 35 -6.58 -6.89 -5.49
C PRO A 35 -7.34 -7.67 -6.56
N LYS A 36 -8.52 -8.19 -6.20
CA LYS A 36 -9.35 -9.07 -7.04
C LYS A 36 -9.64 -8.46 -8.41
N ALA A 37 -9.94 -7.15 -8.44
CA ALA A 37 -10.22 -6.44 -9.69
C ALA A 37 -9.03 -6.46 -10.65
N ALA A 38 -7.80 -6.33 -10.16
CA ALA A 38 -6.60 -6.43 -10.98
C ALA A 38 -6.31 -7.86 -11.43
N PHE A 39 -6.53 -8.85 -10.55
CA PHE A 39 -6.33 -10.25 -10.88
C PHE A 39 -7.30 -10.75 -11.94
N ASP A 40 -8.56 -10.33 -11.87
CA ASP A 40 -9.59 -10.70 -12.85
C ASP A 40 -9.53 -9.83 -14.14
N ALA A 41 -8.77 -8.73 -14.13
CA ALA A 41 -8.65 -7.84 -15.28
C ALA A 41 -7.97 -8.55 -16.47
N LYS A 42 -8.47 -8.25 -17.67
CA LYS A 42 -7.92 -8.76 -18.92
C LYS A 42 -7.14 -7.66 -19.62
N GLY A 43 -5.84 -7.89 -19.78
CA GLY A 43 -4.93 -6.96 -20.46
C GLY A 43 -4.08 -6.14 -19.50
N VAL A 44 -2.88 -5.77 -19.97
CA VAL A 44 -1.84 -5.16 -19.13
C VAL A 44 -2.29 -3.78 -18.60
N ASP A 45 -2.82 -2.90 -19.45
CA ASP A 45 -3.23 -1.54 -19.08
C ASP A 45 -4.33 -1.52 -17.99
N SER A 46 -5.32 -2.41 -18.11
CA SER A 46 -6.44 -2.49 -17.17
C SER A 46 -5.98 -3.06 -15.82
N THR A 47 -5.12 -4.08 -15.83
CA THR A 47 -4.47 -4.61 -14.63
C THR A 47 -3.62 -3.54 -13.94
N MET A 48 -2.80 -2.79 -14.70
CA MET A 48 -1.92 -1.76 -14.14
C MET A 48 -2.70 -0.63 -13.48
N THR A 49 -3.77 -0.18 -14.14
CA THR A 49 -4.68 0.84 -13.57
C THR A 49 -5.35 0.32 -12.29
N ALA A 50 -5.80 -0.93 -12.28
CA ALA A 50 -6.47 -1.51 -11.11
C ALA A 50 -5.50 -1.78 -9.93
N LEU A 51 -4.21 -2.05 -10.19
CA LEU A 51 -3.20 -2.26 -9.14
C LEU A 51 -2.59 -0.97 -8.63
N LEU A 52 -2.20 -0.09 -9.53
CA LEU A 52 -1.31 1.04 -9.26
C LEU A 52 -2.02 2.40 -9.44
N GLY A 53 -3.30 2.40 -9.82
CA GLY A 53 -4.10 3.60 -10.05
C GLY A 53 -3.80 4.31 -11.37
N SER A 54 -2.84 3.82 -12.15
CA SER A 54 -2.47 4.38 -13.46
C SER A 54 -1.87 3.30 -14.37
N LYS A 55 -1.94 3.54 -15.68
CA LYS A 55 -1.27 2.72 -16.71
C LYS A 55 0.02 3.34 -17.23
N ASP A 56 0.37 4.50 -16.71
CA ASP A 56 1.49 5.28 -17.22
C ASP A 56 2.79 4.61 -16.79
N SER A 57 3.64 4.35 -17.78
CA SER A 57 4.97 3.78 -17.57
C SER A 57 5.95 4.45 -18.52
N ALA A 58 7.21 4.56 -18.08
CA ALA A 58 8.29 5.12 -18.85
C ALA A 58 9.30 4.03 -19.20
N ALA A 59 9.77 4.01 -20.44
CA ALA A 59 10.84 3.12 -20.84
C ALA A 59 12.14 3.47 -20.09
N SER A 60 12.80 2.47 -19.51
CA SER A 60 14.08 2.65 -18.81
C SER A 60 15.10 1.60 -19.25
N LYS A 61 16.33 2.06 -19.48
CA LYS A 61 17.50 1.19 -19.76
C LYS A 61 18.12 0.62 -18.49
N ASP A 62 17.68 1.07 -17.32
CA ASP A 62 18.19 0.62 -16.02
C ASP A 62 17.56 -0.71 -15.59
N ILE A 63 16.44 -1.10 -16.22
CA ILE A 63 15.75 -2.37 -15.97
C ILE A 63 16.45 -3.49 -16.76
N LYS A 64 17.03 -4.45 -16.05
CA LYS A 64 17.70 -5.63 -16.64
C LYS A 64 16.84 -6.87 -16.45
N ILE A 65 16.34 -7.42 -17.54
CA ILE A 65 15.59 -8.69 -17.56
C ILE A 65 16.54 -9.78 -18.04
N LYS A 66 16.73 -10.82 -17.23
CA LYS A 66 17.43 -12.05 -17.62
C LYS A 66 16.37 -13.10 -17.90
N ALA A 67 16.29 -13.55 -19.13
CA ALA A 67 15.44 -14.65 -19.55
C ALA A 67 16.08 -15.28 -20.80
N PRO A 68 15.92 -16.59 -21.04
CA PRO A 68 16.35 -17.22 -22.28
C PRO A 68 15.49 -16.74 -23.46
N ASP A 69 16.10 -16.66 -24.65
CA ASP A 69 15.39 -16.24 -25.86
C ASP A 69 14.32 -17.25 -26.31
N ILE A 70 14.51 -18.54 -25.99
CA ILE A 70 13.59 -19.62 -26.30
C ILE A 70 13.38 -20.48 -25.04
N ALA A 71 12.12 -20.67 -24.67
CA ALA A 71 11.70 -21.62 -23.64
C ALA A 71 11.34 -22.96 -24.28
N GLU A 72 12.13 -24.01 -24.00
CA GLU A 72 11.87 -25.37 -24.51
C GLU A 72 10.68 -26.04 -23.81
N ASN A 73 10.45 -25.68 -22.54
CA ASN A 73 9.32 -26.18 -21.75
C ASN A 73 8.56 -25.02 -21.10
N GLY A 74 7.24 -24.96 -21.31
CA GLY A 74 6.38 -23.92 -20.75
C GLY A 74 6.22 -23.98 -19.22
N ALA A 75 6.65 -25.08 -18.58
CA ALA A 75 6.60 -25.23 -17.13
C ALA A 75 7.82 -24.62 -16.42
N VAL A 76 8.96 -24.44 -17.11
CA VAL A 76 10.21 -23.99 -16.48
C VAL A 76 10.99 -23.08 -17.42
N VAL A 77 11.05 -21.80 -17.05
CA VAL A 77 11.89 -20.78 -17.68
C VAL A 77 12.60 -20.00 -16.56
N PRO A 78 13.94 -20.09 -16.44
CA PRO A 78 14.72 -19.40 -15.40
C PRO A 78 15.10 -17.95 -15.76
#